data_AF-A0A9W7D4E2-F1
#
_entry.id   AF-A0A9W7D4E2-F1
#
_cell.length_a   1.000
_cell.length_b   1.000
_cell.length_c   1.000
_cell.angle_alpha   90.00
_cell.angle_beta   90.00
_cell.angle_gamma   90.00
#
_symmetry.space_group_name_H-M   'P 1'
#
loop_
_entity.id
_entity.type
_entity.pdbx_description
1 polymer ?
#
loop_
_entity_poly.entity_id
_entity_poly.type
_entity_poly.pdbx_seq_one_letter_code
_entity_poly.pdbx_strand_id
1 'polypeptide(L)'
;MIDCASHQFNLAVQAMLLRHHEEILIKVHQLMTKLNTIKNRHRLREADAPMPVCRTATRWVSTHAMVARYFRVYDKLDGVDEGIADLVPTARKHLRLKALNEDLKNLESISLKLQTEKGVTLQDVRTLHYSVGKLLRPTDPIEHGPVDGGNENESKRSFADMTLHKHTAPIRRVDLSWVPPTSNNVERRFSRAGIMFSRLRRSLNPMTLETMLFLQYNRSLWDTSAVADAVQKSRSRKRQYVD
;
A
#
# COMPACT_ATOMS: atom_id res chain seq x y z
N MET A 1 14.77 8.61 14.83
CA MET A 1 13.58 8.77 13.98
C MET A 1 12.90 7.41 14.00
N ILE A 2 11.71 7.29 14.54
CA ILE A 2 11.01 6.00 14.60
C ILE A 2 10.70 5.61 13.15
N ASP A 3 11.18 4.45 12.69
CA ASP A 3 10.86 3.97 11.35
C ASP A 3 9.35 3.77 11.23
N CYS A 4 8.75 4.42 10.24
CA CYS A 4 7.30 4.36 10.01
C CYS A 4 6.84 2.91 9.81
N ALA A 5 5.71 2.50 10.40
CA ALA A 5 5.14 1.16 10.21
C ALA A 5 4.98 0.77 8.73
N SER A 6 4.70 1.73 7.83
CA SER A 6 4.65 1.47 6.38
C SER A 6 6.03 1.12 5.79
N HIS A 7 7.10 1.72 6.32
CA HIS A 7 8.46 1.40 5.93
C HIS A 7 8.87 0.02 6.45
N GLN A 8 8.58 -0.28 7.72
CA GLN A 8 8.81 -1.61 8.29
C GLN A 8 8.04 -2.70 7.55
N PHE A 9 6.77 -2.42 7.19
CA PHE A 9 5.97 -3.32 6.37
C PHE A 9 6.59 -3.54 4.99
N ASN A 10 7.09 -2.49 4.34
CA ASN A 10 7.81 -2.63 3.07
C ASN A 10 9.05 -3.51 3.20
N LEU A 11 9.86 -3.31 4.24
CA LEU A 11 11.03 -4.14 4.51
C LEU A 11 10.65 -5.61 4.76
N ALA A 12 9.57 -5.86 5.51
CA ALA A 12 9.09 -7.22 5.79
C ALA A 12 8.66 -7.94 4.51
N VAL A 13 7.85 -7.32 3.66
CA VAL A 13 7.40 -7.91 2.38
C VAL A 13 8.58 -8.19 1.45
N GLN A 14 9.55 -7.26 1.38
CA GLN A 14 10.75 -7.47 0.58
C GLN A 14 11.60 -8.64 1.07
N ALA A 15 11.83 -8.71 2.39
CA ALA A 15 12.72 -9.70 2.97
C ALA A 15 12.12 -11.10 3.02
N MET A 16 10.83 -11.21 3.32
CA MET A 16 10.18 -12.50 3.62
C MET A 16 9.44 -13.10 2.42
N LEU A 17 9.01 -12.28 1.44
CA LEU A 17 8.24 -12.76 0.29
C LEU A 17 9.00 -12.55 -1.02
N LEU A 18 9.34 -11.31 -1.36
CA LEU A 18 9.87 -11.00 -2.69
C LEU A 18 11.24 -11.62 -2.96
N ARG A 19 12.11 -11.74 -1.93
CA ARG A 19 13.44 -12.32 -2.06
C ARG A 19 13.43 -13.76 -2.62
N HIS A 20 12.43 -14.56 -2.26
CA HIS A 20 12.31 -15.95 -2.74
C HIS A 20 11.85 -16.07 -4.21
N HIS A 21 11.32 -14.98 -4.78
CA HIS A 21 10.81 -14.93 -6.15
C HIS A 21 11.63 -14.01 -7.05
N GLU A 22 12.78 -13.52 -6.58
CA GLU A 22 13.55 -12.47 -7.24
C GLU A 22 13.98 -12.85 -8.66
N GLU A 23 14.37 -14.10 -8.90
CA GLU A 23 14.72 -14.58 -10.25
C GLU A 23 13.56 -14.43 -11.25
N ILE A 24 12.34 -14.77 -10.83
CA ILE A 24 11.15 -14.66 -11.69
C ILE A 24 10.80 -13.18 -11.88
N LEU A 25 10.90 -12.38 -10.82
CA LEU A 25 10.60 -10.96 -10.85
C LEU A 25 11.59 -10.17 -11.71
N ILE A 26 12.87 -10.55 -11.74
CA ILE A 26 13.88 -9.97 -12.65
C ILE A 26 13.50 -10.27 -14.10
N LYS A 27 13.12 -11.52 -14.42
CA LYS A 27 12.68 -11.86 -15.78
C LYS A 27 11.45 -11.06 -16.21
N VAL A 28 10.45 -10.94 -15.36
CA VAL A 28 9.27 -10.11 -15.62
C VAL A 28 9.67 -8.64 -15.78
N HIS A 29 10.59 -8.13 -14.97
CA HIS A 29 11.09 -6.76 -15.11
C HIS A 29 11.80 -6.52 -16.46
N GLN A 30 12.63 -7.47 -16.91
CA GLN A 30 13.28 -7.42 -18.22
C GLN A 30 12.26 -7.45 -19.35
N LEU A 31 11.26 -8.33 -19.26
CA LEU A 31 10.13 -8.40 -20.19
C LEU A 31 9.41 -7.05 -20.27
N MET A 32 9.00 -6.49 -19.12
CA MET A 32 8.30 -5.21 -19.05
C MET A 32 9.14 -4.06 -19.60
N THR A 33 10.46 -4.08 -19.39
CA THR A 33 11.40 -3.11 -19.97
C THR A 33 11.47 -3.23 -21.49
N LYS A 34 11.56 -4.45 -22.03
CA LYS A 34 11.57 -4.68 -23.49
C LYS A 34 10.25 -4.28 -24.15
N LEU A 35 9.13 -4.55 -23.48
CA LEU A 35 7.81 -4.11 -23.89
C LEU A 35 7.63 -2.58 -23.84
N ASN A 36 8.40 -1.89 -23.00
CA ASN A 36 8.34 -0.44 -22.85
C ASN A 36 9.10 0.33 -23.95
N THR A 37 9.71 -0.37 -24.90
CA THR A 37 10.32 0.25 -26.10
C THR A 37 9.25 0.82 -27.04
N ILE A 38 9.60 1.84 -27.82
CA ILE A 38 8.64 2.56 -28.68
C ILE A 38 7.90 1.60 -29.63
N LYS A 39 8.63 0.70 -30.29
CA LYS A 39 8.07 -0.29 -31.24
C LYS A 39 7.06 -1.23 -30.57
N ASN A 40 7.41 -1.78 -29.40
CA ASN A 40 6.54 -2.71 -28.70
C ASN A 40 5.34 -2.00 -28.07
N ARG A 41 5.51 -0.77 -27.58
CA ARG A 41 4.39 0.06 -27.11
C ARG A 41 3.39 0.37 -28.22
N HIS A 42 3.85 0.57 -29.45
CA HIS A 42 2.94 0.74 -30.60
C HIS A 42 2.08 -0.51 -30.80
N ARG A 43 2.71 -1.68 -30.90
CA ARG A 43 2.01 -2.96 -31.05
C ARG A 43 1.05 -3.27 -29.90
N LEU A 44 1.46 -2.93 -28.67
CA LEU A 44 0.59 -3.04 -27.51
C LEU A 44 -0.64 -2.13 -27.62
N ARG A 45 -0.53 -0.93 -28.21
CA ARG A 45 -1.71 -0.08 -28.46
C ARG A 45 -2.62 -0.67 -29.54
N GLU A 46 -2.05 -1.25 -30.60
CA GLU A 46 -2.82 -1.92 -31.65
C GLU A 46 -3.62 -3.11 -31.10
N ALA A 47 -3.04 -3.84 -30.14
CA ALA A 47 -3.70 -4.94 -29.43
C ALA A 47 -4.60 -4.49 -28.26
N ASP A 48 -4.80 -3.17 -28.06
CA ASP A 48 -5.54 -2.58 -26.92
C ASP A 48 -4.99 -3.02 -25.54
N ALA A 49 -3.68 -3.29 -25.46
CA ALA A 49 -3.02 -3.74 -24.24
C ALA A 49 -2.60 -2.56 -23.34
N PRO A 50 -2.63 -2.72 -22.00
CA PRO A 50 -2.19 -1.68 -21.10
C PRO A 50 -0.67 -1.47 -21.18
N MET A 51 -0.23 -0.21 -21.07
CA MET A 51 1.20 0.13 -21.17
C MET A 51 2.02 -0.49 -20.03
N PRO A 52 3.22 -1.03 -20.30
CA PRO A 52 4.06 -1.68 -19.28
C PRO A 52 4.43 -0.74 -18.13
N VAL A 53 4.58 -1.30 -16.93
CA VAL A 53 5.06 -0.64 -15.72
C VAL A 53 6.26 -1.41 -15.19
N CYS A 54 7.36 -0.72 -14.89
CA CYS A 54 8.53 -1.32 -14.28
C CYS A 54 8.51 -1.13 -12.75
N ARG A 55 8.93 -2.16 -12.01
CA ARG A 55 9.09 -2.06 -10.56
C ARG A 55 10.23 -1.13 -10.15
N THR A 56 10.07 -0.49 -9.00
CA THR A 56 11.13 0.13 -8.21
C THR A 56 11.58 -0.86 -7.14
N ALA A 57 12.86 -1.27 -7.16
CA ALA A 57 13.36 -2.32 -6.29
C ALA A 57 13.11 -2.07 -4.79
N THR A 58 13.06 -0.80 -4.36
CA THR A 58 12.87 -0.39 -2.96
C THR A 58 11.41 -0.38 -2.48
N ARG A 59 10.42 -0.61 -3.36
CA ARG A 59 8.99 -0.53 -3.01
C ARG A 59 8.19 -1.73 -3.49
N TRP A 60 7.71 -2.55 -2.56
CA TRP A 60 6.94 -3.76 -2.91
C TRP A 60 5.65 -3.47 -3.70
N VAL A 61 4.99 -2.33 -3.45
CA VAL A 61 3.78 -1.91 -4.19
C VAL A 61 4.05 -1.76 -5.68
N SER A 62 5.24 -1.26 -6.05
CA SER A 62 5.63 -1.15 -7.46
C SER A 62 5.87 -2.51 -8.11
N THR A 63 6.37 -3.49 -7.34
CA THR A 63 6.48 -4.88 -7.77
C THR A 63 5.10 -5.49 -7.98
N HIS A 64 4.16 -5.28 -7.04
CA HIS A 64 2.77 -5.72 -7.21
C HIS A 64 2.14 -5.13 -8.47
N ALA A 65 2.27 -3.81 -8.69
CA ALA A 65 1.76 -3.15 -9.88
C ALA A 65 2.36 -3.71 -11.18
N MET A 66 3.67 -4.00 -11.20
CA MET A 66 4.34 -4.62 -12.35
C MET A 66 3.80 -6.02 -12.63
N VAL A 67 3.67 -6.86 -11.60
CA VAL A 67 3.18 -8.24 -11.75
C VAL A 67 1.71 -8.27 -12.18
N ALA A 68 0.86 -7.44 -11.55
CA ALA A 68 -0.54 -7.31 -11.95
C ALA A 68 -0.68 -6.81 -13.39
N ARG A 69 0.22 -5.91 -13.84
CA ARG A 69 0.25 -5.43 -15.22
C ARG A 69 0.68 -6.52 -16.19
N TYR A 70 1.69 -7.30 -15.84
CA TYR A 70 2.17 -8.42 -16.64
C TYR A 70 1.03 -9.38 -16.99
N PHE A 71 0.21 -9.80 -16.02
CA PHE A 71 -0.91 -10.71 -16.29
C PHE A 71 -1.94 -10.13 -17.27
N ARG A 72 -2.16 -8.81 -17.26
CA ARG A 72 -3.07 -8.15 -18.22
C ARG A 72 -2.49 -8.04 -19.64
N VAL A 73 -1.17 -8.05 -19.75
CA VAL A 73 -0.46 -7.98 -21.04
C VAL A 73 -0.21 -9.38 -21.60
N TYR A 74 -0.10 -10.40 -20.74
CA TYR A 74 0.27 -11.76 -21.10
C TYR A 74 -0.57 -12.33 -22.25
N ASP A 75 -1.89 -12.18 -22.19
CA ASP A 75 -2.82 -12.70 -23.21
C ASP A 75 -2.74 -11.95 -24.55
N LYS A 76 -2.01 -10.84 -24.61
CA LYS A 76 -1.87 -9.96 -25.78
C LYS A 76 -0.46 -10.00 -26.38
N LEU A 77 0.35 -11.01 -25.99
CA LEU A 77 1.74 -11.12 -26.41
C LEU A 77 1.95 -11.77 -27.79
N ASP A 78 0.93 -12.44 -28.35
CA ASP A 78 1.05 -13.25 -29.58
C ASP A 78 1.48 -12.46 -30.84
N GLY A 79 1.39 -11.13 -30.83
CA GLY A 79 1.80 -10.25 -31.94
C GLY A 79 3.06 -9.39 -31.72
N VAL A 80 3.76 -9.57 -30.60
CA VAL A 80 4.91 -8.71 -30.24
C VAL A 80 6.22 -9.29 -30.80
N ASP A 81 7.32 -8.54 -30.67
CA ASP A 81 8.66 -8.86 -31.19
C ASP A 81 9.17 -10.28 -30.82
N GLU A 82 9.80 -10.96 -31.78
CA GLU A 82 10.22 -12.37 -31.69
C GLU A 82 11.21 -12.62 -30.55
N GLY A 83 12.06 -11.64 -30.24
CA GLY A 83 12.98 -11.70 -29.11
C GLY A 83 12.33 -11.61 -27.72
N ILE A 84 11.01 -11.54 -27.61
CA ILE A 84 10.29 -11.49 -26.32
C ILE A 84 10.01 -12.89 -25.78
N ALA A 85 9.92 -13.90 -26.64
CA ALA A 85 9.59 -15.28 -26.26
C ALA A 85 10.51 -15.82 -25.15
N ASP A 86 11.81 -15.51 -25.23
CA ASP A 86 12.81 -15.95 -24.24
C ASP A 86 12.61 -15.32 -22.85
N LEU A 87 11.96 -14.16 -22.79
CA LEU A 87 11.67 -13.43 -21.55
C LEU A 87 10.33 -13.83 -20.94
N VAL A 88 9.49 -14.56 -21.67
CA VAL A 88 8.21 -15.04 -21.15
C VAL A 88 8.47 -16.13 -20.10
N PRO A 89 7.96 -15.96 -18.86
CA PRO A 89 8.10 -16.99 -17.84
C PRO A 89 7.49 -18.33 -18.28
N THR A 90 8.23 -19.43 -18.12
CA THR A 90 7.74 -20.81 -18.33
C THR A 90 6.46 -21.06 -17.53
N ALA A 91 5.58 -21.97 -18.00
CA ALA A 91 4.31 -22.30 -17.34
C ALA A 91 4.42 -22.50 -15.81
N ARG A 92 5.42 -23.26 -15.34
CA ARG A 92 5.67 -23.45 -13.90
C ARG A 92 6.00 -22.13 -13.17
N LYS A 93 6.77 -21.24 -13.79
CA LYS A 93 7.11 -19.91 -13.23
C LYS A 93 5.91 -18.97 -13.28
N HIS A 94 5.09 -19.05 -14.33
CA HIS A 94 3.85 -18.30 -14.47
C HIS A 94 2.85 -18.67 -13.35
N LEU A 95 2.68 -19.96 -13.04
CA LEU A 95 1.85 -20.42 -11.92
C LEU A 95 2.36 -19.92 -10.56
N ARG A 96 3.67 -20.00 -10.31
CA ARG A 96 4.28 -19.46 -9.08
C ARG A 96 4.08 -17.94 -8.96
N LEU A 97 4.16 -17.22 -10.08
CA LEU A 97 3.94 -15.78 -10.12
C LEU A 97 2.47 -15.43 -9.85
N LYS A 98 1.53 -16.28 -10.28
CA LYS A 98 0.10 -16.11 -10.01
C LYS A 98 -0.21 -16.24 -8.52
N ALA A 99 0.34 -17.26 -7.86
CA ALA A 99 0.23 -17.40 -6.40
C ALA A 99 0.80 -16.18 -5.67
N LEU A 100 2.01 -15.74 -6.04
CA LEU A 100 2.62 -14.54 -5.48
C LEU A 100 1.75 -13.29 -5.68
N ASN A 101 1.12 -13.13 -6.85
CA ASN A 101 0.27 -11.99 -7.14
C ASN A 101 -0.98 -11.95 -6.23
N GLU A 102 -1.58 -13.10 -5.93
CA GLU A 102 -2.68 -13.16 -4.96
C GLU A 102 -2.22 -12.81 -3.54
N ASP A 103 -1.05 -13.29 -3.11
CA ASP A 103 -0.49 -12.91 -1.81
C ASP A 103 -0.22 -11.40 -1.71
N LEU A 104 0.36 -10.80 -2.75
CA LEU A 104 0.60 -9.35 -2.81
C LEU A 104 -0.69 -8.54 -2.80
N LYS A 105 -1.74 -9.02 -3.48
CA LYS A 105 -3.07 -8.41 -3.48
C LYS A 105 -3.73 -8.49 -2.10
N ASN A 106 -3.56 -9.61 -1.39
CA ASN A 106 -4.04 -9.78 -0.02
C ASN A 106 -3.29 -8.84 0.95
N LEU A 107 -1.97 -8.72 0.80
CA LEU A 107 -1.17 -7.78 1.58
C LEU A 107 -1.55 -6.31 1.30
N GLU A 108 -1.86 -5.96 0.05
CA GLU A 108 -2.34 -4.63 -0.32
C GLU A 108 -3.69 -4.33 0.35
N SER A 109 -4.64 -5.27 0.26
CA SER A 109 -5.93 -5.19 0.94
C SER A 109 -5.77 -4.92 2.44
N ILE A 110 -4.91 -5.67 3.12
CA ILE A 110 -4.64 -5.48 4.56
C ILE A 110 -4.01 -4.12 4.82
N SER A 111 -3.01 -3.73 4.01
CA SER A 111 -2.32 -2.46 4.19
C SER A 111 -3.27 -1.27 4.03
N LEU A 112 -4.20 -1.32 3.06
CA LEU A 112 -5.23 -0.31 2.85
C LEU A 112 -6.24 -0.28 3.99
N LYS A 113 -6.64 -1.45 4.51
CA LYS A 113 -7.54 -1.53 5.66
C LYS A 113 -6.91 -0.91 6.91
N LEU A 114 -5.65 -1.27 7.21
CA LEU A 114 -4.87 -0.66 8.30
C LEU A 114 -4.62 0.84 8.06
N GLN A 115 -4.66 1.28 6.81
CA GLN A 115 -4.53 2.69 6.45
C GLN A 115 -5.80 3.52 6.68
N THR A 116 -6.95 2.89 6.87
CA THR A 116 -8.23 3.59 7.04
C THR A 116 -8.32 4.23 8.43
N GLU A 117 -8.70 5.51 8.51
CA GLU A 117 -8.72 6.28 9.78
C GLU A 117 -9.90 5.94 10.69
N LYS A 118 -10.98 5.36 10.14
CA LYS A 118 -12.24 5.08 10.86
C LYS A 118 -12.57 3.58 10.79
N GLY A 119 -13.06 3.03 11.91
CA GLY A 119 -13.68 1.71 11.95
C GLY A 119 -12.72 0.51 12.02
N VAL A 120 -11.48 0.71 12.46
CA VAL A 120 -10.54 -0.39 12.78
C VAL A 120 -10.28 -0.38 14.28
N THR A 121 -10.53 -1.50 14.95
CA THR A 121 -10.24 -1.70 16.39
C THR A 121 -8.84 -2.31 16.58
N LEU A 122 -8.29 -2.29 17.80
CA LEU A 122 -7.02 -3.01 18.05
C LEU A 122 -7.15 -4.53 17.84
N GLN A 123 -8.34 -5.09 18.06
CA GLN A 123 -8.62 -6.49 17.76
C GLN A 123 -8.52 -6.77 16.26
N ASP A 124 -9.07 -5.88 15.43
CA ASP A 124 -8.95 -5.98 13.97
C ASP A 124 -7.49 -5.90 13.51
N VAL A 125 -6.73 -4.95 14.06
CA VAL A 125 -5.29 -4.82 13.80
C VAL A 125 -4.55 -6.12 14.13
N ARG A 126 -4.88 -6.76 15.27
CA ARG A 126 -4.27 -8.02 15.69
C ARG A 126 -4.60 -9.17 14.74
N THR A 127 -5.85 -9.29 14.31
CA THR A 127 -6.31 -10.30 13.35
C THR A 127 -5.63 -10.12 11.99
N LEU A 128 -5.55 -8.87 11.52
CA LEU A 128 -4.87 -8.53 10.27
C LEU A 128 -3.37 -8.83 10.35
N HIS A 129 -2.70 -8.47 11.44
CA HIS A 129 -1.28 -8.80 11.64
C HIS A 129 -1.01 -10.30 11.68
N TYR A 130 -1.90 -11.09 12.30
CA TYR A 130 -1.77 -12.55 12.26
C TYR A 130 -1.89 -13.09 10.83
N SER A 131 -2.83 -12.55 10.06
CA SER A 131 -3.03 -12.91 8.65
C SER A 131 -1.81 -12.55 7.79
N VAL A 132 -1.22 -11.37 7.99
CA VAL A 132 0.05 -10.97 7.35
C VAL A 132 1.15 -11.96 7.71
N GLY A 133 1.28 -12.34 8.98
CA GLY A 133 2.27 -13.32 9.43
C GLY A 133 2.08 -14.69 8.76
N LYS A 134 0.84 -15.09 8.46
CA LYS A 134 0.57 -16.32 7.70
C LYS A 134 0.96 -16.17 6.22
N LEU A 135 0.66 -15.04 5.59
CA LEU A 135 0.99 -14.76 4.19
C LEU A 135 2.51 -14.60 3.94
N LEU A 136 3.26 -14.08 4.91
CA LEU A 136 4.70 -13.87 4.79
C LEU A 136 5.54 -15.10 5.16
N ARG A 137 4.93 -16.14 5.74
CA ARG A 137 5.66 -17.38 6.04
C ARG A 137 5.85 -18.18 4.74
N PRO A 138 7.08 -18.64 4.44
CA PRO A 138 7.30 -19.62 3.39
C PRO A 138 6.42 -20.84 3.69
N THR A 139 5.56 -21.20 2.74
CA THR A 139 4.66 -22.35 2.87
C THR A 139 5.45 -23.65 3.03
N ASP A 140 5.44 -24.24 4.23
CA ASP A 140 5.35 -25.69 4.33
C ASP A 140 3.98 -26.12 3.77
N PRO A 141 3.88 -27.28 3.09
CA PRO A 141 2.63 -27.75 2.53
C PRO A 141 1.67 -28.08 3.68
N ILE A 142 0.66 -27.24 3.89
CA ILE A 142 -0.44 -27.56 4.80
C ILE A 142 -1.68 -27.79 3.97
N GLU A 143 -2.15 -29.02 4.10
CA GLU A 143 -3.42 -29.60 3.67
C GLU A 143 -4.56 -28.59 3.56
N HIS A 144 -5.20 -28.60 2.40
CA HIS A 144 -6.53 -28.04 2.22
C HIS A 144 -7.54 -28.86 3.05
N GLY A 145 -7.76 -28.44 4.29
CA GLY A 145 -8.95 -28.83 5.06
C GLY A 145 -10.22 -28.24 4.43
N PRO A 146 -11.38 -28.88 4.61
CA PRO A 146 -12.53 -28.72 3.72
C PRO A 146 -13.10 -27.31 3.75
N VAL A 147 -13.37 -26.81 2.54
CA VAL A 147 -14.23 -25.65 2.30
C VAL A 147 -15.66 -26.07 2.60
N ASP A 148 -16.28 -25.46 3.60
CA ASP A 148 -17.71 -25.61 3.87
C ASP A 148 -18.42 -24.25 3.91
N GLY A 149 -19.62 -24.22 3.35
CA GLY A 149 -20.70 -23.27 3.63
C GLY A 149 -20.62 -21.89 2.96
N GLY A 150 -21.37 -21.69 1.88
CA GLY A 150 -21.34 -20.48 1.03
C GLY A 150 -21.92 -19.18 1.60
N ASN A 151 -21.74 -18.09 0.84
CA ASN A 151 -22.81 -17.13 0.56
C ASN A 151 -22.44 -16.21 -0.63
N GLU A 152 -23.37 -16.01 -1.56
CA GLU A 152 -23.21 -15.26 -2.82
C GLU A 152 -22.91 -13.75 -2.64
N ASN A 153 -22.80 -13.28 -1.39
CA ASN A 153 -22.39 -11.92 -1.02
C ASN A 153 -20.88 -11.76 -0.74
N GLU A 154 -20.09 -12.85 -0.76
CA GLU A 154 -18.64 -12.80 -0.50
C GLU A 154 -17.84 -12.15 -1.63
N SER A 155 -18.37 -12.14 -2.86
CA SER A 155 -17.61 -11.79 -4.06
C SER A 155 -17.18 -10.32 -4.17
N LYS A 156 -17.63 -9.44 -3.27
CA LYS A 156 -17.26 -8.01 -3.23
C LYS A 156 -16.40 -7.60 -2.02
N ARG A 157 -16.17 -8.49 -1.05
CA ARG A 157 -15.45 -8.14 0.19
C ARG A 157 -13.94 -8.29 -0.01
N SER A 158 -13.18 -7.32 0.48
CA SER A 158 -11.72 -7.38 0.42
C SER A 158 -11.18 -8.51 1.31
N PHE A 159 -10.00 -9.06 1.02
CA PHE A 159 -9.38 -10.10 1.87
C PHE A 159 -9.31 -9.67 3.33
N ALA A 160 -8.91 -8.42 3.59
CA ALA A 160 -8.91 -7.84 4.92
C ALA A 160 -10.30 -7.91 5.58
N ASP A 161 -11.36 -7.51 4.87
CA ASP A 161 -12.72 -7.59 5.40
C ASP A 161 -13.13 -9.04 5.67
N MET A 162 -12.82 -9.97 4.77
CA MET A 162 -13.11 -11.39 4.98
C MET A 162 -12.40 -11.95 6.22
N THR A 163 -11.12 -11.61 6.43
CA THR A 163 -10.38 -12.05 7.62
C THR A 163 -11.00 -11.55 8.93
N LEU A 164 -11.49 -10.31 8.94
CA LEU A 164 -12.16 -9.75 10.11
C LEU A 164 -13.50 -10.46 10.40
N HIS A 165 -14.26 -10.80 9.36
CA HIS A 165 -15.53 -11.52 9.52
C HIS A 165 -15.34 -12.99 9.92
N LYS A 166 -14.25 -13.65 9.48
CA LYS A 166 -13.97 -15.06 9.79
C LYS A 166 -13.45 -15.27 11.22
N HIS A 167 -12.77 -14.29 11.78
CA HIS A 167 -12.12 -14.41 13.10
C HIS A 167 -12.99 -13.92 14.28
N THR A 168 -14.32 -13.93 14.14
CA THR A 168 -15.27 -13.76 15.26
C THR A 168 -15.30 -14.97 16.22
N ALA A 169 -14.45 -15.98 16.02
CA ALA A 169 -14.23 -17.06 16.98
C ALA A 169 -13.26 -16.61 18.09
N PRO A 170 -13.56 -16.87 19.38
CA PRO A 170 -12.86 -16.26 20.50
C PRO A 170 -11.48 -16.88 20.68
N ILE A 171 -10.44 -16.21 20.19
CA ILE A 171 -9.09 -16.46 20.69
C ILE A 171 -9.11 -16.05 22.17
N ARG A 172 -8.73 -16.95 23.09
CA ARG A 172 -8.58 -16.73 24.55
C ARG A 172 -7.63 -15.55 24.83
N ARG A 173 -8.12 -14.33 24.64
CA ARG A 173 -7.39 -13.06 24.69
C ARG A 173 -8.36 -12.02 25.20
N VAL A 174 -7.83 -11.06 25.95
CA VAL A 174 -8.60 -9.91 26.45
C VAL A 174 -9.20 -9.16 25.26
N ASP A 175 -10.49 -8.85 25.36
CA ASP A 175 -11.17 -7.99 24.39
C ASP A 175 -10.60 -6.57 24.49
N LEU A 176 -10.05 -6.08 23.38
CA LEU A 176 -9.45 -4.75 23.24
C LEU A 176 -10.23 -3.91 22.23
N SER A 177 -11.49 -4.26 21.95
CA SER A 177 -12.41 -3.51 21.08
C SER A 177 -12.55 -2.03 21.49
N TRP A 178 -12.50 -1.76 22.79
CA TRP A 178 -12.60 -0.42 23.38
C TRP A 178 -11.33 0.41 23.28
N VAL A 179 -10.17 -0.20 22.96
CA VAL A 179 -8.91 0.53 22.80
C VAL A 179 -8.73 0.88 21.32
N PRO A 180 -8.74 2.17 20.95
CA PRO A 180 -8.51 2.56 19.57
C PRO A 180 -7.07 2.20 19.14
N PRO A 181 -6.81 1.89 17.87
CA PRO A 181 -5.47 1.64 17.33
C PRO A 181 -4.68 2.95 17.21
N THR A 182 -4.53 3.67 18.33
CA THR A 182 -3.91 4.99 18.41
C THR A 182 -2.45 4.96 17.99
N SER A 183 -1.74 3.84 18.07
CA SER A 183 -0.34 3.75 17.59
C SER A 183 -0.22 4.07 16.10
N ASN A 184 -1.08 3.53 15.23
CA ASN A 184 -1.00 3.83 13.79
C ASN A 184 -1.33 5.29 13.45
N ASN A 185 -2.28 5.90 14.16
CA ASN A 185 -2.66 7.30 13.97
C ASN A 185 -1.59 8.24 14.53
N VAL A 186 -1.04 7.92 15.69
CA VAL A 186 0.03 8.67 16.35
C VAL A 186 1.33 8.55 15.57
N GLU A 187 1.72 7.36 15.11
CA GLU A 187 2.90 7.14 14.25
C GLU A 187 2.79 7.86 12.91
N ARG A 188 1.60 7.90 12.29
CA ARG A 188 1.38 8.71 11.09
C ARG A 188 1.49 10.19 11.37
N ARG A 189 0.95 10.67 12.50
CA ARG A 189 1.11 12.07 12.91
C ARG A 189 2.57 12.40 13.15
N PHE A 190 3.33 11.55 13.83
CA PHE A 190 4.77 11.73 14.02
C PHE A 190 5.55 11.63 12.71
N SER A 191 5.13 10.79 11.75
CA SER A 191 5.72 10.73 10.41
C SER A 191 5.47 12.02 9.62
N ARG A 192 4.24 12.55 9.65
CA ARG A 192 3.89 13.85 9.06
C ARG A 192 4.67 14.99 9.71
N ALA A 193 4.80 14.96 11.04
CA ALA A 193 5.63 15.91 11.77
C ALA A 193 7.10 15.81 11.37
N GLY A 194 7.62 14.59 11.17
CA GLY A 194 8.98 14.36 10.66
C GLY A 194 9.23 14.97 9.28
N ILE A 195 8.26 14.92 8.36
CA ILE A 195 8.35 15.58 7.04
C ILE A 195 8.40 17.11 7.20
N MET A 196 7.58 17.66 8.10
CA MET A 196 7.58 19.10 8.42
C MET A 196 8.90 19.53 9.09
N PHE A 197 9.51 18.66 9.89
CA PHE A 197 10.84 18.80 10.48
C PHE A 197 11.99 18.40 9.53
N SER A 198 11.89 18.80 8.26
CA SER A 198 13.01 18.63 7.31
C SER A 198 14.26 19.42 7.77
N ARG A 199 15.45 19.06 7.24
CA ARG A 199 16.73 19.70 7.61
C ARG A 199 16.70 21.24 7.52
N LEU A 200 15.95 21.78 6.56
CA LEU A 200 15.77 23.22 6.33
C LEU A 200 14.80 23.90 7.32
N ARG A 201 14.01 23.14 8.06
CA ARG A 201 12.99 23.62 9.00
C ARG A 201 13.32 23.33 10.46
N ARG A 202 14.52 22.78 10.73
CA ARG A 202 15.02 22.51 12.09
C ARG A 202 15.29 23.78 12.90
N SER A 203 15.44 24.93 12.25
CA SER A 203 15.61 26.24 12.89
C SER A 203 14.28 26.96 13.19
N LEU A 204 13.13 26.37 12.85
CA LEU A 204 11.84 26.96 13.20
C LEU A 204 11.67 26.98 14.72
N ASN A 205 11.13 28.09 15.23
CA ASN A 205 10.70 28.17 16.63
C ASN A 205 9.68 27.06 16.92
N PRO A 206 9.81 26.33 18.04
CA PRO A 206 8.87 25.29 18.46
C PRO A 206 7.39 25.69 18.32
N MET A 207 7.04 26.94 18.69
CA MET A 207 5.68 27.45 18.63
C MET A 207 5.16 27.59 17.19
N THR A 208 6.03 28.06 16.28
CA THR A 208 5.68 28.21 14.85
C THR A 208 5.43 26.85 14.22
N LEU A 209 6.28 25.88 14.55
CA LEU A 209 6.12 24.53 14.04
C LEU A 209 4.87 23.85 14.62
N GLU A 210 4.59 23.99 15.92
CA GLU A 210 3.36 23.49 16.53
C GLU A 210 2.12 24.07 15.83
N THR A 211 2.13 25.38 15.57
CA THR A 211 1.05 26.06 14.85
C THR A 211 0.88 25.52 13.42
N MET A 212 1.98 25.28 12.70
CA MET A 212 1.93 24.68 11.36
C MET A 212 1.33 23.27 11.40
N LEU A 213 1.72 22.44 12.38
CA LEU A 213 1.18 21.09 12.55
C LEU A 213 -0.31 21.12 12.91
N PHE A 214 -0.71 22.02 13.80
CA PHE A 214 -2.09 22.21 14.21
C PHE A 214 -3.00 22.60 13.03
N LEU A 215 -2.57 23.59 12.23
CA LEU A 215 -3.32 24.02 11.05
C LEU A 215 -3.37 22.91 10.00
N GLN A 216 -2.27 22.19 9.76
CA GLN A 216 -2.24 21.10 8.80
C GLN A 216 -3.12 19.92 9.20
N TYR A 217 -3.27 19.67 10.51
CA TYR A 217 -4.13 18.61 11.03
C TYR A 217 -5.60 18.99 10.93
N ASN A 218 -5.94 20.22 11.31
CA ASN A 218 -7.31 20.74 11.33
C ASN A 218 -7.73 21.35 9.99
N ARG A 219 -7.21 20.84 8.86
CA ARG A 219 -7.48 21.42 7.53
C ARG A 219 -8.95 21.37 7.10
N SER A 220 -9.75 20.48 7.70
CA SER A 220 -11.20 20.46 7.50
C SER A 220 -11.93 21.57 8.25
N LEU A 221 -11.30 22.21 9.23
CA LEU A 221 -11.88 23.26 10.07
C LEU A 221 -11.62 24.67 9.53
N TRP A 222 -10.86 24.81 8.43
CA TRP A 222 -10.61 26.09 7.80
C TRP A 222 -10.54 25.96 6.29
N ASP A 223 -11.22 26.87 5.60
CA ASP A 223 -11.21 27.00 4.14
C ASP A 223 -10.47 28.28 3.72
N THR A 224 -10.34 28.49 2.41
CA THR A 224 -9.67 29.68 1.86
C THR A 224 -10.37 30.98 2.27
N SER A 225 -11.69 30.93 2.48
CA SER A 225 -12.49 32.08 2.92
C SER A 225 -12.17 32.45 4.37
N ALA A 226 -12.17 31.48 5.29
CA ALA A 226 -11.83 31.68 6.70
C ALA A 226 -10.40 32.21 6.88
N VAL A 227 -9.46 31.77 6.04
CA VAL A 227 -8.08 32.28 6.05
C VAL A 227 -8.01 33.71 5.54
N ALA A 228 -8.73 34.05 4.45
CA ALA A 228 -8.78 35.41 3.93
C ALA A 228 -9.32 36.39 4.97
N ASP A 229 -10.42 36.01 5.64
CA ASP A 229 -11.02 36.79 6.72
C ASP A 229 -10.08 36.98 7.91
N ALA A 230 -9.36 35.92 8.32
CA ALA A 230 -8.38 36.00 9.40
C ALA A 230 -7.21 36.93 9.06
N VAL A 231 -6.71 36.88 7.81
CA VAL A 231 -5.65 37.77 7.33
C VAL A 231 -6.13 39.22 7.30
N GLN A 232 -7.36 39.46 6.83
CA GLN A 232 -7.93 40.80 6.78
C GLN A 232 -8.12 41.39 8.18
N LYS A 233 -8.67 40.61 9.13
CA LYS A 233 -8.77 41.01 10.54
C LYS A 233 -7.41 41.29 11.19
N SER A 234 -6.38 40.52 10.84
CA SER A 234 -5.01 40.76 11.35
C SER A 234 -4.40 42.07 10.86
N ARG A 235 -4.68 42.44 9.60
CA ARG A 235 -4.24 43.71 9.00
C ARG A 235 -4.96 44.90 9.64
N SER A 236 -6.26 44.77 9.93
CA SER A 236 -7.03 45.81 10.63
C SER A 236 -6.54 46.02 12.06
N ARG A 237 -6.23 44.94 12.79
CA ARG A 237 -5.68 45.02 14.16
C ARG A 237 -4.29 45.65 14.22
N LYS A 238 -3.42 45.38 13.24
CA LYS A 238 -2.10 46.04 13.17
C LYS A 238 -2.19 47.54 12.91
N ARG A 239 -3.23 48.01 12.21
CA ARG A 239 -3.45 49.45 11.97
C ARG A 239 -3.93 50.20 13.22
N GLN A 240 -4.58 49.53 14.15
CA GLN A 240 -5.06 50.11 15.41
C GLN A 240 -3.98 50.33 16.49
N TYR A 241 -2.75 49.84 16.29
CA TYR A 241 -1.64 49.97 17.23
C TYR A 241 -0.53 50.91 16.72
N VAL A 242 -0.77 51.62 15.61
CA VAL A 242 0.20 52.52 14.96
C VAL A 242 -0.21 54.00 15.04
N ASP A 243 -1.33 54.29 15.72
CA ASP A 243 -1.71 55.63 16.19
C ASP A 243 -1.57 55.68 17.73
#